data_AF-A0A9P5N5R1-F1
#
_entry.id   AF-A0A9P5N5R1-F1
#
_cell.length_a   1.000
_cell.length_b   1.000
_cell.length_c   1.000
_cell.angle_alpha   90.00
_cell.angle_beta   90.00
_cell.angle_gamma   90.00
#
_symmetry.space_group_name_H-M   'P 1'
#
loop_
_entity.id
_entity.type
_entity.pdbx_description
1 polymer ?
#
loop_
_entity_poly.entity_id
_entity_poly.type
_entity_poly.pdbx_seq_one_letter_code
_entity_poly.pdbx_strand_id
1 'polypeptide(L)'
;DYIYRDYGTVVPQSIWSPATAGDAQRYCNVPLNMPIFFVHGERGILGLRLAQATAGRIEGLLNGRAPAPIGNGHTTSIRIKWPGYNEWTTQIMTRDQTQAQNIISLETLAARVARAVSRFLELFARQQSRRPAWQVGPGGITATDVILIGLIHVTQGSWQPILQLNR
;
A
#
# COMPACT_ATOMS: atom_id res chain seq x y z
N ASP A 1 21.82 -1.48 -3.88
CA ASP A 1 21.80 -0.35 -2.93
C ASP A 1 20.81 0.70 -3.38
N TYR A 2 19.89 1.09 -2.49
CA TYR A 2 18.88 2.12 -2.76
C TYR A 2 19.37 3.46 -2.20
N ILE A 3 19.11 4.57 -2.91
CA ILE A 3 19.42 5.90 -2.38
C ILE A 3 18.35 6.26 -1.35
N TYR A 4 18.75 6.24 -0.07
CA TYR A 4 17.94 6.74 1.02
C TYR A 4 17.86 8.27 0.91
N ARG A 5 16.64 8.79 0.79
CA ARG A 5 16.39 10.20 1.11
C ARG A 5 15.96 10.24 2.57
N ASP A 6 16.37 11.28 3.28
CA ASP A 6 16.03 11.51 4.67
C ASP A 6 14.56 11.92 4.79
N TYR A 7 13.69 10.96 4.47
CA TYR A 7 12.27 11.05 4.67
C TYR A 7 11.97 10.70 6.13
N GLY A 8 10.91 11.31 6.66
CA GLY A 8 10.47 11.13 8.04
C GLY A 8 10.04 9.71 8.40
N THR A 9 9.38 9.61 9.55
CA THR A 9 9.05 8.33 10.20
C THR A 9 8.20 7.40 9.31
N VAL A 10 8.56 6.11 9.29
CA VAL A 10 7.70 5.04 8.74
C VAL A 10 6.45 4.90 9.61
N VAL A 11 5.27 4.88 9.00
CA VAL A 11 3.99 4.76 9.71
C VAL A 11 3.96 3.39 10.43
N PRO A 12 3.90 3.35 11.77
CA PRO A 12 4.02 2.12 12.55
C PRO A 12 2.70 1.35 12.56
N GLN A 13 2.43 0.65 11.46
CA GLN A 13 1.28 -0.24 11.34
C GLN A 13 1.60 -1.59 11.98
N SER A 14 0.74 -2.08 12.88
CA SER A 14 0.84 -3.47 13.33
C SER A 14 0.56 -4.41 12.15
N ILE A 15 1.34 -5.47 12.03
CA ILE A 15 1.08 -6.52 11.02
C ILE A 15 -0.29 -7.14 11.33
N TRP A 16 -1.11 -7.31 10.30
CA TRP A 16 -2.40 -7.97 10.44
C TRP A 16 -2.22 -9.46 10.64
N SER A 17 -2.98 -10.02 11.59
CA SER A 17 -3.12 -11.45 11.79
C SER A 17 -4.59 -11.78 11.99
N PRO A 18 -5.05 -12.98 11.56
CA PRO A 18 -6.41 -13.42 11.80
C PRO A 18 -6.72 -13.47 13.30
N ALA A 19 -7.93 -13.05 13.68
CA ALA A 19 -8.34 -12.92 15.08
C ALA A 19 -8.78 -14.26 15.71
N THR A 20 -9.17 -15.24 14.89
CA THR A 20 -9.68 -16.54 15.35
C THR A 20 -8.85 -17.70 14.80
N ALA A 21 -8.85 -18.84 15.51
CA ALA A 21 -8.16 -20.05 15.06
C ALA A 21 -8.70 -20.59 13.73
N GLY A 22 -10.02 -20.46 13.49
CA GLY A 22 -10.65 -20.85 12.22
C GLY A 22 -10.19 -19.98 11.04
N ASP A 23 -10.01 -18.68 11.27
CA ASP A 23 -9.42 -17.78 10.26
C ASP A 23 -7.92 -18.06 10.09
N ALA A 24 -7.19 -18.35 11.17
CA ALA A 24 -5.78 -18.72 11.10
C ALA A 24 -5.55 -19.94 10.21
N GLN A 25 -6.39 -20.98 10.34
CA GLN A 25 -6.27 -22.17 9.51
C GLN A 25 -6.55 -21.90 8.02
N ARG A 26 -7.41 -20.92 7.70
CA ARG A 26 -7.72 -20.50 6.32
C ARG A 26 -6.62 -19.61 5.71
N TYR A 27 -5.94 -18.81 6.52
CA TYR A 27 -5.08 -17.73 6.02
C TYR A 27 -3.58 -17.93 6.27
N CYS A 28 -3.18 -18.76 7.24
CA CYS A 28 -1.79 -18.91 7.69
C CYS A 28 -1.04 -20.09 7.05
N ASN A 29 -1.72 -21.00 6.35
CA ASN A 29 -1.09 -22.18 5.72
C ASN A 29 -0.61 -21.93 4.27
N VAL A 30 -0.45 -20.68 3.86
CA VAL A 30 -0.05 -20.32 2.49
C VAL A 30 1.31 -19.63 2.52
N PRO A 31 2.27 -20.02 1.66
CA PRO A 31 3.55 -19.34 1.57
C PRO A 31 3.31 -17.86 1.23
N LEU A 32 3.94 -16.98 1.99
CA LEU A 32 3.82 -15.56 1.74
C LEU A 32 4.70 -15.15 0.54
N ASN A 33 4.17 -14.31 -0.35
CA ASN A 33 4.98 -13.67 -1.37
C ASN A 33 5.98 -12.69 -0.74
N MET A 34 7.11 -12.49 -1.40
CA MET A 34 8.09 -11.48 -1.00
C MET A 34 7.46 -10.07 -1.00
N PRO A 35 7.93 -9.17 -0.12
CA PRO A 35 7.53 -7.77 -0.16
C PRO A 35 7.77 -7.15 -1.55
N ILE A 36 6.85 -6.28 -1.96
CA ILE A 36 6.94 -5.53 -3.21
C ILE A 36 7.39 -4.12 -2.86
N PHE A 37 8.58 -3.72 -3.32
CA PHE A 37 9.05 -2.35 -3.15
C PHE A 37 8.84 -1.54 -4.44
N PHE A 38 8.31 -0.33 -4.30
CA PHE A 38 8.21 0.59 -5.42
C PHE A 38 9.47 1.43 -5.48
N VAL A 39 10.26 1.24 -6.53
CA VAL A 39 11.57 1.87 -6.68
C VAL A 39 11.55 2.70 -7.95
N HIS A 40 11.81 4.00 -7.83
CA HIS A 40 11.97 4.86 -9.00
C HIS A 40 13.37 4.65 -9.60
N GLY A 41 13.40 4.40 -10.92
CA GLY A 41 14.56 4.01 -11.72
C GLY A 41 15.72 5.00 -11.74
N GLU A 42 16.82 4.60 -12.40
CA GLU A 42 18.20 5.14 -12.49
C GLU A 42 18.86 5.61 -11.18
N ARG A 43 18.13 6.32 -10.33
CA ARG A 43 18.59 6.81 -9.02
C ARG A 43 18.25 5.87 -7.87
N GLY A 44 17.51 4.77 -8.11
CA GLY A 44 17.18 3.78 -7.08
C GLY A 44 16.47 4.38 -5.87
N ILE A 45 15.59 5.37 -6.10
CA ILE A 45 14.88 6.07 -5.02
C ILE A 45 13.72 5.20 -4.56
N LEU A 46 13.68 4.91 -3.26
CA LEU A 46 12.61 4.10 -2.68
C LEU A 46 11.33 4.92 -2.47
N GLY A 47 10.21 4.36 -2.91
CA GLY A 47 8.86 4.85 -2.70
C GLY A 47 8.34 5.83 -3.75
N LEU A 48 7.03 6.03 -3.71
CA LEU A 48 6.27 6.94 -4.56
C LEU A 48 5.55 7.97 -3.70
N ARG A 49 5.64 9.26 -4.04
CA ARG A 49 4.81 10.27 -3.37
C ARG A 49 3.35 9.97 -3.65
N LEU A 50 2.54 9.85 -2.60
CA LEU A 50 1.15 9.39 -2.71
C LEU A 50 0.33 10.30 -3.64
N ALA A 51 0.45 11.62 -3.48
CA ALA A 51 -0.23 12.60 -4.33
C ALA A 51 0.11 12.43 -5.83
N GLN A 52 1.36 12.10 -6.18
CA GLN A 52 1.76 11.88 -7.57
C GLN A 52 1.25 10.54 -8.10
N ALA A 53 1.35 9.48 -7.29
CA ALA A 53 0.89 8.15 -7.66
C ALA A 53 -0.62 8.09 -7.88
N THR A 54 -1.41 8.79 -7.05
CA THR A 54 -2.86 8.90 -7.22
C THR A 54 -3.23 9.60 -8.54
N ALA A 55 -2.45 10.61 -8.94
CA ALA A 55 -2.60 11.32 -10.21
C ALA A 55 -2.09 10.53 -11.44
N GLY A 56 -1.65 9.28 -11.27
CA GLY A 56 -1.13 8.43 -12.34
C GLY A 56 0.29 8.79 -12.80
N ARG A 57 0.99 9.68 -12.08
CA ARG A 57 2.37 10.09 -12.38
C ARG A 57 3.35 9.11 -11.76
N ILE A 58 3.45 7.93 -12.36
CA ILE A 58 4.25 6.78 -11.87
C ILE A 58 5.30 6.34 -12.89
N GLU A 59 5.57 7.20 -13.87
CA GLU A 59 6.61 6.99 -14.87
C GLU A 59 7.98 6.82 -14.19
N GLY A 60 8.82 5.97 -14.76
CA GLY A 60 10.13 5.68 -14.20
C GLY A 60 10.13 4.67 -13.05
N LEU A 61 8.99 4.04 -12.71
CA LEU A 61 9.00 2.90 -11.80
C LEU A 61 9.84 1.74 -12.38
N LEU A 62 10.82 1.28 -11.63
CA LEU A 62 11.66 0.14 -11.99
C LEU A 62 10.76 -1.09 -12.17
N ASN A 63 10.88 -1.75 -13.33
CA ASN A 63 10.01 -2.86 -13.73
C ASN A 63 8.51 -2.50 -13.78
N GLY A 64 8.15 -1.22 -13.95
CA GLY A 64 6.77 -0.74 -13.90
C GLY A 64 5.81 -1.48 -14.83
N ARG A 65 6.26 -1.85 -16.04
CA ARG A 65 5.47 -2.58 -17.04
C ARG A 65 5.45 -4.10 -16.85
N ALA A 66 6.29 -4.65 -15.97
CA ALA A 66 6.30 -6.08 -15.69
C ALA A 66 5.02 -6.49 -14.93
N PRO A 67 4.56 -7.75 -15.04
CA PRO A 67 3.47 -8.27 -14.23
C PRO A 67 3.74 -8.08 -12.74
N ALA A 68 2.77 -7.58 -12.01
CA ALA A 68 2.91 -7.36 -10.58
C ALA A 68 3.02 -8.70 -9.82
N PRO A 69 3.99 -8.88 -8.90
CA PRO A 69 4.18 -10.11 -8.15
C PRO A 69 3.18 -10.24 -6.98
N ILE A 70 1.88 -10.05 -7.26
CA ILE A 70 0.80 -10.01 -6.26
C ILE A 70 0.03 -11.33 -6.12
N GLY A 71 0.47 -12.36 -6.83
CA GLY A 71 -0.17 -13.67 -6.91
C GLY A 71 -1.24 -13.79 -8.00
N ASN A 72 -1.89 -14.95 -8.09
CA ASN A 72 -2.73 -15.32 -9.23
C ASN A 72 -4.24 -14.99 -9.06
N GLY A 73 -4.65 -14.42 -7.93
CA GLY A 73 -6.04 -14.04 -7.68
C GLY A 73 -6.56 -12.98 -8.66
N HIS A 74 -7.88 -12.80 -8.72
CA HIS A 74 -8.52 -11.71 -9.48
C HIS A 74 -8.63 -10.43 -8.67
N THR A 75 -8.70 -10.58 -7.34
CA THR A 75 -8.74 -9.49 -6.37
C THR A 75 -7.80 -9.78 -5.22
N THR A 76 -7.42 -8.71 -4.53
CA THR A 76 -6.73 -8.79 -3.24
C THR A 76 -7.20 -7.68 -2.31
N SER A 77 -7.17 -7.96 -1.01
CA SER A 77 -7.45 -6.98 0.03
C SER A 77 -6.22 -6.13 0.32
N ILE A 78 -6.40 -4.82 0.41
CA ILE A 78 -5.44 -3.84 0.93
C ILE A 78 -5.92 -3.44 2.33
N ARG A 79 -5.09 -3.68 3.34
CA ARG A 79 -5.39 -3.41 4.74
C ARG A 79 -4.52 -2.27 5.26
N ILE A 80 -5.14 -1.29 5.92
CA ILE A 80 -4.46 -0.14 6.53
C ILE A 80 -4.74 -0.16 8.03
N LYS A 81 -3.68 -0.21 8.83
CA LYS A 81 -3.73 -0.15 10.29
C LYS A 81 -3.03 1.13 10.78
N TRP A 82 -3.57 2.27 10.37
CA TRP A 82 -3.01 3.58 10.70
C TRP A 82 -3.10 3.85 12.22
N PRO A 83 -2.02 4.34 12.86
CA PRO A 83 -2.02 4.52 14.31
C PRO A 83 -3.11 5.48 14.77
N GLY A 84 -3.89 5.05 15.76
CA GLY A 84 -4.97 5.86 16.32
C GLY A 84 -6.34 5.69 15.64
N TYR A 85 -6.41 5.01 14.49
CA TYR A 85 -7.66 4.70 13.76
C TYR A 85 -7.98 3.22 13.84
N ASN A 86 -9.21 2.85 13.49
CA ASN A 86 -9.58 1.45 13.33
C ASN A 86 -9.00 0.91 12.02
N GLU A 87 -8.83 -0.41 11.94
CA GLU A 87 -8.42 -1.05 10.70
C GLU A 87 -9.42 -0.71 9.59
N TRP A 88 -8.87 -0.37 8.43
CA TRP A 88 -9.63 -0.15 7.22
C TRP A 88 -9.14 -1.10 6.14
N THR A 89 -10.09 -1.69 5.40
CA THR A 89 -9.78 -2.63 4.33
C THR A 89 -10.56 -2.27 3.08
N THR A 90 -9.93 -2.42 1.92
CA THR A 90 -10.58 -2.34 0.63
C THR A 90 -10.06 -3.41 -0.31
N GLN A 91 -10.82 -3.78 -1.33
CA GLN A 91 -10.36 -4.71 -2.37
C GLN A 91 -9.91 -3.94 -3.60
N ILE A 92 -8.83 -4.43 -4.22
CA ILE A 92 -8.40 -4.00 -5.54
C ILE A 92 -8.39 -5.20 -6.48
N MET A 93 -8.66 -4.94 -7.75
CA MET A 93 -8.47 -5.94 -8.80
C MET A 93 -6.96 -6.16 -9.02
N THR A 94 -6.56 -7.39 -9.32
CA THR A 94 -5.17 -7.78 -9.64
C THR A 94 -5.02 -8.25 -11.08
N ARG A 95 -6.12 -8.31 -11.82
CA ARG A 95 -6.16 -8.54 -13.26
C ARG A 95 -6.73 -7.34 -14.02
N ASP A 96 -6.40 -7.25 -15.30
CA ASP A 96 -7.00 -6.31 -16.23
C ASP A 96 -8.41 -6.76 -16.66
N GLN A 97 -9.13 -5.91 -17.39
CA GLN A 97 -10.48 -6.19 -17.89
C GLN A 97 -10.48 -6.72 -19.33
N THR A 98 -9.32 -7.15 -19.83
CA THR A 98 -9.25 -7.77 -21.16
C THR A 98 -9.86 -9.17 -21.11
N GLN A 99 -10.19 -9.75 -22.27
CA GLN A 99 -10.65 -11.14 -22.31
C GLN A 99 -9.62 -12.12 -21.72
N ALA A 100 -8.33 -11.85 -21.90
CA ALA A 100 -7.25 -12.69 -21.36
C ALA A 100 -7.08 -12.56 -19.83
N GLN A 101 -7.65 -11.50 -19.23
CA GLN A 101 -7.56 -11.21 -17.79
C GLN A 101 -6.12 -11.31 -17.27
N ASN A 102 -5.22 -10.59 -17.92
CA ASN A 102 -3.81 -10.64 -17.58
C ASN A 102 -3.57 -10.04 -16.20
N ILE A 103 -2.53 -10.49 -15.52
CA ILE A 103 -2.08 -9.85 -14.28
C ILE A 103 -1.70 -8.40 -14.61
N ILE A 104 -2.14 -7.46 -13.78
CA ILE A 104 -1.84 -6.04 -13.98
C ILE A 104 -0.33 -5.77 -13.87
N SER A 105 0.12 -4.71 -14.54
CA SER A 105 1.48 -4.22 -14.40
C SER A 105 1.78 -3.69 -13.00
N LEU A 106 3.05 -3.67 -12.59
CA LEU A 106 3.50 -3.15 -11.31
C LEU A 106 3.11 -1.68 -11.10
N GLU A 107 3.20 -0.85 -12.13
CA GLU A 107 2.74 0.55 -12.11
C GLU A 107 1.22 0.66 -11.89
N THR A 108 0.43 -0.24 -12.49
CA THR A 108 -1.02 -0.28 -12.30
C THR A 108 -1.37 -0.69 -10.88
N LEU A 109 -0.63 -1.67 -10.32
CA LEU A 109 -0.77 -2.05 -8.91
C LEU A 109 -0.46 -0.85 -8.00
N ALA A 110 0.68 -0.19 -8.21
CA ALA A 110 1.07 0.98 -7.43
C ALA A 110 0.00 2.09 -7.46
N ALA A 111 -0.57 2.38 -8.64
CA ALA A 111 -1.67 3.33 -8.80
C ALA A 111 -2.91 2.95 -7.98
N ARG A 112 -3.32 1.67 -8.04
CA ARG A 112 -4.50 1.16 -7.33
C ARG A 112 -4.31 1.26 -5.82
N VAL A 113 -3.13 0.91 -5.31
CA VAL A 113 -2.81 1.03 -3.89
C VAL A 113 -2.73 2.48 -3.45
N ALA A 114 -2.11 3.36 -4.24
CA ALA A 114 -2.06 4.79 -3.95
C ALA A 114 -3.48 5.38 -3.82
N ARG A 115 -4.40 5.04 -4.72
CA ARG A 115 -5.81 5.45 -4.62
C ARG A 115 -6.49 4.88 -3.38
N ALA A 116 -6.21 3.63 -3.01
CA ALA A 116 -6.74 3.04 -1.77
C ALA A 116 -6.27 3.81 -0.52
N VAL A 117 -4.98 4.16 -0.45
CA VAL A 117 -4.43 4.95 0.67
C VAL A 117 -4.98 6.37 0.66
N SER A 118 -5.08 7.03 -0.50
CA SER A 118 -5.71 8.37 -0.61
C SER A 118 -7.14 8.35 -0.11
N ARG A 119 -7.93 7.36 -0.54
CA ARG A 119 -9.32 7.17 -0.09
C ARG A 119 -9.41 6.97 1.42
N PHE A 120 -8.50 6.20 2.02
CA PHE A 120 -8.43 6.10 3.48
C PHE A 120 -8.21 7.48 4.11
N LEU A 121 -7.21 8.24 3.64
CA LEU A 121 -6.93 9.54 4.21
C LEU A 121 -8.13 10.49 4.12
N GLU A 122 -8.83 10.49 2.99
CA GLU A 122 -10.03 11.30 2.75
C GLU A 122 -11.21 10.90 3.66
N LEU A 123 -11.50 9.59 3.78
CA LEU A 123 -12.59 9.09 4.60
C LEU A 123 -12.41 9.40 6.09
N PHE A 124 -11.16 9.36 6.57
CA PHE A 124 -10.83 9.54 7.97
C PHE A 124 -10.35 10.96 8.33
N ALA A 125 -10.33 11.89 7.37
CA ALA A 125 -9.83 13.26 7.54
C ALA A 125 -10.56 14.09 8.62
N ARG A 126 -11.81 13.75 8.93
CA ARG A 126 -12.63 14.42 9.96
C ARG A 126 -12.75 13.63 11.25
N GLN A 127 -12.20 12.42 11.31
CA GLN A 127 -12.24 11.58 12.50
C GLN A 127 -11.05 11.90 13.40
N GLN A 128 -11.33 12.08 14.69
CA GLN A 128 -10.29 12.28 15.70
C GLN A 128 -9.47 10.99 15.89
N SER A 129 -8.15 11.14 15.81
CA SER A 129 -7.21 10.07 16.12
C SER A 129 -7.12 9.86 17.63
N ARG A 130 -7.06 8.60 18.07
CA ARG A 130 -6.68 8.23 19.45
C ARG A 130 -5.20 8.53 19.76
N ARG A 131 -4.41 8.89 18.74
CA ARG A 131 -3.00 9.27 18.84
C ARG A 131 -2.80 10.57 18.07
N PRO A 132 -2.80 11.75 18.72
CA PRO A 132 -2.78 13.06 18.05
C PRO A 132 -1.64 13.24 17.05
N ALA A 133 -0.44 12.69 17.32
CA ALA A 133 0.70 12.72 16.40
C ALA A 133 0.44 12.06 15.04
N TRP A 134 -0.60 11.23 14.93
CA TRP A 134 -1.00 10.50 13.73
C TRP A 134 -2.34 10.97 13.16
N GLN A 135 -2.83 12.15 13.57
CA GLN A 135 -4.08 12.73 13.07
C GLN A 135 -4.05 12.88 11.55
N VAL A 136 -4.99 12.27 10.85
CA VAL A 136 -5.20 12.43 9.40
C VAL A 136 -6.13 13.61 9.14
N GLY A 137 -5.91 14.31 8.03
CA GLY A 137 -6.78 15.39 7.55
C GLY A 137 -6.17 16.78 7.66
N PRO A 138 -6.97 17.84 7.43
CA PRO A 138 -6.51 19.23 7.50
C PRO A 138 -5.86 19.55 8.85
N GLY A 139 -4.68 20.17 8.84
CA GLY A 139 -3.88 20.44 10.05
C GLY A 139 -3.13 19.22 10.61
N GLY A 140 -3.27 18.05 9.98
CA GLY A 140 -2.56 16.82 10.32
C GLY A 140 -1.84 16.22 9.11
N ILE A 141 -1.94 14.90 8.96
CA ILE A 141 -1.32 14.11 7.90
C ILE A 141 -2.25 14.07 6.68
N THR A 142 -1.76 14.51 5.54
CA THR A 142 -2.48 14.52 4.26
C THR A 142 -1.74 13.72 3.20
N ALA A 143 -2.33 13.57 2.01
CA ALA A 143 -1.72 12.80 0.93
C ALA A 143 -0.38 13.38 0.42
N THR A 144 -0.10 14.66 0.64
CA THR A 144 1.19 15.28 0.27
C THR A 144 2.31 14.85 1.21
N ASP A 145 1.97 14.40 2.42
CA ASP A 145 2.92 14.03 3.46
C ASP A 145 3.24 12.53 3.45
N VAL A 146 2.67 11.76 2.52
CA VAL A 146 2.78 10.29 2.51
C VAL A 146 3.57 9.82 1.29
N ILE A 147 4.49 8.89 1.55
CA ILE A 147 5.25 8.14 0.57
C ILE A 147 4.80 6.67 0.66
N LEU A 148 4.37 6.12 -0.46
CA LEU A 148 4.05 4.70 -0.62
C LEU A 148 5.33 3.95 -0.97
N ILE A 149 5.90 3.24 0.01
CA ILE A 149 7.19 2.55 -0.12
C ILE A 149 7.03 1.20 -0.84
N GLY A 150 5.94 0.50 -0.55
CA GLY A 150 5.76 -0.87 -1.01
C GLY A 150 4.57 -1.55 -0.38
N LEU A 151 4.54 -2.88 -0.48
CA LEU A 151 3.53 -3.76 0.07
C LEU A 151 4.19 -4.96 0.75
N ILE A 152 3.61 -5.39 1.87
CA ILE A 152 3.93 -6.67 2.51
C ILE A 152 2.74 -7.62 2.39
N HIS A 153 3.00 -8.88 2.00
CA HIS A 153 1.98 -9.92 1.98
C HIS A 153 1.80 -10.43 3.40
N VAL A 154 0.60 -10.29 3.96
CA VAL A 154 0.37 -10.59 5.38
C VAL A 154 -0.35 -11.92 5.57
N THR A 155 -1.25 -12.26 4.65
CA THR A 155 -1.91 -13.56 4.55
C THR A 155 -2.43 -13.76 3.13
N GLN A 156 -2.90 -14.98 2.81
CA GLN A 156 -3.51 -15.26 1.51
C GLN A 156 -4.53 -14.19 1.11
N GLY A 157 -4.28 -13.54 -0.03
CA GLY A 157 -5.16 -12.52 -0.61
C GLY A 157 -5.24 -11.21 0.18
N SER A 158 -4.28 -10.93 1.07
CA SER A 158 -4.21 -9.67 1.82
C SER A 158 -2.80 -9.09 1.84
N TRP A 159 -2.72 -7.79 1.55
CA TRP A 159 -1.49 -7.02 1.58
C TRP A 159 -1.66 -5.77 2.46
N GLN A 160 -0.59 -5.35 3.13
CA GLN A 160 -0.52 -4.07 3.82
C GLN A 160 0.47 -3.14 3.13
N PRO A 161 0.14 -1.87 2.91
CA PRO A 161 1.08 -0.91 2.35
C PRO A 161 2.12 -0.53 3.41
N ILE A 162 3.38 -0.41 2.99
CA ILE A 162 4.43 0.24 3.76
C ILE A 162 4.35 1.73 3.43
N LEU A 163 4.15 2.56 4.45
CA LEU A 163 3.96 4.00 4.31
C LEU A 163 5.04 4.73 5.10
N GLN A 164 5.56 5.81 4.54
CA GLN A 164 6.52 6.70 5.19
C GLN A 164 6.03 8.14 5.11
N LEU A 165 6.36 8.96 6.11
CA LEU A 165 6.01 10.37 6.11
C LEU A 165 7.13 11.19 5.46
N ASN A 166 6.75 12.23 4.70
CA ASN A 166 7.67 13.20 4.11
C ASN A 166 7.72 14.48 4.97
N ARG A 167 8.16 14.36 6.23
CA ARG A 167 8.26 15.47 7.18
C ARG A 167 9.39 15.26 8.18
#